data_AF-A0A359F1X3-F1
#
_entry.id   AF-A0A359F1X3-F1
#
_cell.length_a   1.000
_cell.length_b   1.000
_cell.length_c   1.000
_cell.angle_alpha   90.00
_cell.angle_beta   90.00
_cell.angle_gamma   90.00
#
_symmetry.space_group_name_H-M   'P 1'
#
loop_
_entity.id
_entity.type
_entity.pdbx_description
1 polymer ?
#
loop_
_entity_poly.entity_id
_entity_poly.type
_entity_poly.pdbx_seq_one_letter_code
_entity_poly.pdbx_strand_id
1 'polypeptide(L)'
;AAPKSPNGERIGGGTTEVGGAAQESAEGRSEVVVLIPARNEAHTLPLLLSDLADCREAMSGSNSFRTVVVNDQSADATVDVASRFDGVEVVNTAP
;
A
#
# COMPACT_ATOMS: atom_id res chain seq x y z
N ALA A 1 -57.69 39.01 -6.89
CA ALA A 1 -56.54 39.06 -7.82
C ALA A 1 -55.85 37.70 -7.76
N ALA A 2 -55.70 37.05 -8.91
CA ALA A 2 -54.75 35.96 -9.14
C ALA A 2 -54.02 36.31 -10.44
N PRO A 3 -52.74 35.93 -10.59
CA PRO A 3 -52.47 34.57 -11.00
C PRO A 3 -51.33 33.87 -10.22
N LYS A 4 -51.45 32.54 -10.12
CA LYS A 4 -50.32 31.62 -9.95
C LYS A 4 -49.42 31.70 -11.20
N SER A 5 -48.12 31.49 -11.07
CA SER A 5 -47.24 30.77 -12.03
C SER A 5 -45.75 30.96 -11.68
N PRO A 6 -44.83 30.11 -12.18
CA PRO A 6 -44.94 28.65 -12.26
C PRO A 6 -43.60 27.94 -11.95
N ASN A 7 -43.66 26.62 -11.80
CA ASN A 7 -42.54 25.74 -12.10
C ASN A 7 -42.45 25.61 -13.64
N GLY A 8 -41.26 25.76 -14.24
CA GLY A 8 -41.09 25.63 -15.69
C GLY A 8 -39.64 25.74 -16.17
N GLU A 9 -39.01 24.57 -16.35
CA GLU A 9 -38.09 24.13 -17.41
C GLU A 9 -36.79 24.86 -17.83
N ARG A 10 -35.80 23.99 -18.12
CA ARG A 10 -34.42 24.20 -18.61
C ARG A 10 -34.33 24.87 -19.98
N ILE A 11 -33.36 25.77 -20.13
CA ILE A 11 -32.39 25.89 -21.24
C ILE A 11 -31.12 26.55 -20.66
N GLY A 12 -29.91 25.98 -20.71
CA GLY A 12 -29.11 25.81 -21.92
C GLY A 12 -28.13 26.98 -22.05
N GLY A 13 -27.01 26.93 -21.32
CA GLY A 13 -25.92 27.91 -21.41
C GLY A 13 -24.61 27.25 -20.99
N GLY A 14 -23.97 26.58 -21.95
CA GLY A 14 -22.72 25.87 -21.74
C GLY A 14 -21.57 26.84 -21.45
N THR A 15 -20.87 26.58 -20.35
CA THR A 15 -19.44 26.86 -20.26
C THR A 15 -18.74 25.51 -20.29
N THR A 16 -18.24 25.18 -21.46
CA THR A 16 -17.25 24.12 -21.65
C THR A 16 -15.96 24.61 -21.01
N GLU A 17 -15.72 24.29 -19.74
CA GLU A 17 -14.37 24.34 -19.21
C GLU A 17 -13.64 23.08 -19.66
N VAL A 18 -12.79 23.31 -20.65
CA VAL A 18 -11.86 22.37 -21.25
C VAL A 18 -10.89 21.87 -20.19
N GLY A 19 -10.58 20.58 -20.25
CA GLY A 19 -9.87 19.84 -19.21
C GLY A 19 -8.57 20.50 -18.72
N GLY A 20 -8.45 20.52 -17.41
CA GLY A 20 -7.18 20.36 -16.71
C GLY A 20 -7.37 19.13 -15.83
N ALA A 21 -6.56 18.10 -16.03
CA ALA A 21 -6.53 16.93 -15.18
C ALA A 21 -6.57 17.40 -13.72
N ALA A 22 -7.52 16.88 -12.94
CA ALA A 22 -7.43 16.94 -11.51
C ALA A 22 -6.11 16.27 -11.15
N GLN A 23 -5.08 17.10 -10.97
CA GLN A 23 -3.88 16.71 -10.28
C GLN A 23 -4.36 16.48 -8.85
N GLU A 24 -4.80 15.25 -8.58
CA GLU A 24 -4.99 14.79 -7.21
C GLU A 24 -3.73 15.21 -6.48
N SER A 25 -3.89 16.13 -5.53
CA SER A 25 -2.85 16.44 -4.57
C SER A 25 -2.37 15.10 -4.04
N ALA A 26 -1.13 14.73 -4.36
CA ALA A 26 -0.43 13.69 -3.65
C ALA A 26 -0.25 14.20 -2.22
N GLU A 27 -1.29 14.09 -1.40
CA GLU A 27 -1.16 14.15 0.05
C GLU A 27 -0.04 13.17 0.38
N GLY A 28 1.05 13.71 0.91
CA GLY A 28 2.31 12.99 1.09
C GLY A 28 2.12 11.74 1.95
N ARG A 29 1.85 10.60 1.30
CA ARG A 29 1.83 9.30 1.95
C ARG A 29 3.27 8.90 2.19
N SER A 30 3.69 8.94 3.45
CA SER A 30 4.95 8.37 3.87
C SER A 30 4.91 6.86 3.66
N GLU A 31 5.75 6.35 2.77
CA GLU A 31 5.95 4.90 2.60
C GLU A 31 6.80 4.38 3.77
N VAL A 32 6.32 3.34 4.45
CA VAL A 32 7.09 2.63 5.48
C VAL A 32 7.62 1.31 4.89
N VAL A 33 8.93 1.11 5.03
CA VAL A 33 9.61 -0.10 4.59
C VAL A 33 10.30 -0.73 5.80
N VAL A 34 9.93 -1.97 6.13
CA VAL A 34 10.56 -2.74 7.19
C VAL A 34 11.66 -3.59 6.57
N LEU A 35 12.92 -3.23 6.86
CA LEU A 35 14.11 -3.96 6.40
C LEU A 35 14.58 -4.92 7.51
N ILE A 36 14.70 -6.20 7.16
CA ILE A 36 15.09 -7.27 8.09
C ILE A 36 16.33 -7.96 7.54
N PRO A 37 17.55 -7.67 8.04
CA PRO A 37 18.70 -8.51 7.75
C PRO A 37 18.52 -9.87 8.43
N ALA A 38 18.72 -10.95 7.69
CA ALA A 38 18.53 -12.31 8.19
C ALA A 38 19.67 -13.23 7.73
N ARG A 39 20.31 -13.90 8.69
CA ARG A 39 21.32 -14.95 8.44
C ARG A 39 21.02 -16.16 9.32
N ASN A 40 20.65 -17.27 8.71
CA ASN A 40 20.30 -18.51 9.41
C ASN A 40 19.17 -18.37 10.45
N GLU A 41 18.12 -17.66 10.07
CA GLU A 41 16.97 -17.36 10.93
C GLU A 41 15.74 -18.21 10.56
N ALA A 42 15.93 -19.40 9.98
CA ALA A 42 14.81 -20.22 9.47
C ALA A 42 13.74 -20.59 10.52
N HIS A 43 14.07 -20.50 11.81
CA HIS A 43 13.17 -20.83 12.92
C HIS A 43 12.51 -19.62 13.58
N THR A 44 13.16 -18.47 13.53
CA THR A 44 12.81 -17.22 14.22
C THR A 44 12.13 -16.23 13.28
N LEU A 45 12.64 -16.11 12.05
CA LEU A 45 12.11 -15.22 11.03
C LEU A 45 10.62 -15.47 10.75
N PRO A 46 10.10 -16.72 10.67
CA PRO A 46 8.67 -16.94 10.47
C PRO A 46 7.78 -16.35 11.57
N LEU A 47 8.25 -16.30 12.81
CA LEU A 47 7.49 -15.72 13.93
C LEU A 47 7.31 -14.21 13.72
N LEU A 48 8.41 -13.51 13.41
CA LEU A 48 8.39 -12.08 13.11
C LEU A 48 7.54 -11.76 11.88
N LEU A 49 7.67 -12.54 10.80
CA LEU A 49 6.92 -12.30 9.57
C LEU A 49 5.41 -12.56 9.75
N SER A 50 5.02 -13.49 10.63
CA SER A 50 3.63 -13.70 11.01
C SER A 50 3.06 -12.49 11.74
N ASP A 51 3.78 -11.97 12.74
CA ASP A 51 3.34 -10.80 13.52
C ASP A 51 3.21 -9.55 12.62
N LEU A 52 4.13 -9.38 11.66
CA LEU A 52 4.07 -8.30 10.68
C LEU A 52 2.88 -8.47 9.71
N ALA A 53 2.58 -9.69 9.28
CA ALA A 53 1.40 -9.94 8.45
C ALA A 53 0.11 -9.56 9.20
N ASP A 54 -0.04 -9.99 10.46
CA ASP A 54 -1.18 -9.64 11.30
C ASP A 54 -1.30 -8.12 11.51
N CYS A 55 -0.17 -7.45 11.75
CA CYS A 55 -0.13 -6.00 11.88
C CYS A 55 -0.59 -5.30 10.60
N ARG A 56 -0.17 -5.80 9.42
CA ARG A 56 -0.55 -5.23 8.12
C ARG A 56 -2.05 -5.41 7.86
N GLU A 57 -2.62 -6.57 8.16
CA GLU A 57 -4.06 -6.82 8.01
C GLU A 57 -4.90 -5.98 8.99
N ALA A 58 -4.38 -5.71 10.18
CA ALA A 58 -5.04 -4.87 11.17
C ALA A 58 -5.01 -3.36 10.82
N MET A 59 -4.07 -2.93 9.96
CA MET A 59 -4.04 -1.55 9.47
C MET A 59 -5.21 -1.30 8.52
N SER A 60 -6.01 -0.28 8.82
CA SER A 60 -7.12 0.16 7.97
C SER A 60 -6.80 1.46 7.25
N GLY A 61 -7.47 1.68 6.11
CA GLY A 61 -7.31 2.90 5.32
C GLY A 61 -6.03 2.91 4.48
N SER A 62 -5.41 4.08 4.34
CA SER A 62 -4.24 4.28 3.48
C SER A 62 -2.89 4.02 4.17
N ASN A 63 -2.90 3.49 5.40
CA ASN A 63 -1.69 3.18 6.14
C ASN A 63 -1.29 1.73 5.85
N SER A 64 -0.12 1.53 5.27
CA SER A 64 0.45 0.22 5.01
C SER A 64 1.96 0.29 4.97
N PHE A 65 2.63 -0.85 5.10
CA PHE A 65 4.06 -0.98 4.98
C PHE A 65 4.40 -2.21 4.13
N ARG A 66 5.59 -2.18 3.51
CA ARG A 66 6.17 -3.36 2.85
C ARG A 66 7.31 -3.93 3.68
N THR A 67 7.49 -5.25 3.61
CA THR A 67 8.56 -5.95 4.31
C THR A 67 9.60 -6.43 3.30
N VAL A 68 10.87 -6.15 3.57
CA VAL A 68 12.01 -6.62 2.77
C VAL A 68 12.95 -7.41 3.69
N VAL A 69 13.09 -8.70 3.41
CA VAL A 69 14.10 -9.55 4.05
C VAL A 69 15.37 -9.48 3.22
N VAL A 70 16.45 -9.03 3.84
CA VAL A 70 17.79 -9.04 3.25
C VAL A 70 18.49 -10.31 3.71
N ASN A 71 18.55 -11.31 2.83
CA ASN A 71 19.29 -12.55 3.08
C ASN A 71 20.80 -12.27 3.09
N ASP A 72 21.39 -12.33 4.28
CA ASP A 72 22.82 -12.18 4.52
C ASP A 72 23.54 -13.53 4.44
N GLN A 73 23.49 -14.12 3.23
CA GLN A 73 24.17 -15.37 2.90
C GLN A 73 23.83 -16.53 3.85
N SER A 74 22.54 -16.75 4.09
CA SER A 74 22.08 -17.91 4.88
C SER A 74 22.48 -19.23 4.22
N ALA A 75 22.88 -20.20 5.04
CA ALA A 75 23.19 -21.57 4.63
C ALA A 75 22.06 -22.56 4.94
N ASP A 76 20.99 -22.10 5.58
CA ASP A 76 19.80 -22.86 5.92
C ASP A 76 18.59 -22.45 5.04
N ALA A 77 17.39 -22.86 5.46
CA ALA A 77 16.15 -22.59 4.75
C ALA A 77 15.60 -21.15 4.91
N THR A 78 16.37 -20.18 5.44
CA THR A 78 15.89 -18.80 5.71
C THR A 78 15.20 -18.15 4.51
N VAL A 79 15.79 -18.25 3.31
CA VAL A 79 15.21 -17.68 2.08
C VAL A 79 13.90 -18.37 1.71
N ASP A 80 13.88 -19.70 1.79
CA ASP A 80 12.72 -20.50 1.43
C ASP A 80 11.54 -20.24 2.37
N VAL A 81 11.80 -20.05 3.67
CA VAL A 81 10.72 -19.72 4.62
C VAL A 81 10.23 -18.30 4.45
N ALA A 82 11.11 -17.32 4.22
CA ALA A 82 10.73 -15.92 4.00
C ALA A 82 9.86 -15.74 2.75
N SER A 83 10.23 -16.43 1.67
CA SER A 83 9.54 -16.35 0.37
C SER A 83 8.12 -16.93 0.37
N ARG A 84 7.68 -17.59 1.45
CA ARG A 84 6.33 -18.14 1.60
C ARG A 84 5.33 -17.14 2.21
N PHE A 85 5.79 -15.98 2.69
CA PHE A 85 4.93 -14.96 3.28
C PHE A 85 4.47 -13.95 2.22
N ASP A 86 3.16 -13.73 2.15
CA ASP A 86 2.59 -12.72 1.25
C ASP A 86 3.06 -11.31 1.62
N GLY A 87 3.37 -10.50 0.61
CA GLY A 87 3.84 -9.13 0.80
C GLY A 87 5.25 -9.01 1.42
N VAL A 88 6.05 -10.08 1.37
CA VAL A 88 7.47 -10.07 1.72
C VAL A 88 8.31 -10.14 0.44
N GLU A 89 9.21 -9.18 0.27
CA GLU A 89 10.27 -9.21 -0.74
C GLU A 89 11.54 -9.80 -0.13
N VAL A 90 12.26 -10.66 -0.86
CA VAL A 90 13.55 -11.20 -0.42
C VAL A 90 14.66 -10.71 -1.35
N VAL A 91 15.69 -10.09 -0.77
CA VAL A 91 16.87 -9.57 -1.48
C VAL A 91 18.10 -10.32 -0.98
N ASN A 92 18.90 -10.87 -1.90
CA ASN A 92 20.16 -11.55 -1.57
C ASN A 92 21.33 -10.57 -1.60
N THR A 93 22.21 -10.62 -0.59
CA THR A 93 23.48 -9.88 -0.61
C THR A 93 24.52 -10.60 -1.47
N ALA A 94 25.51 -9.85 -1.96
CA ALA A 94 26.63 -10.41 -2.69
C ALA A 94 27.60 -11.15 -1.73
N PRO A 95 28.34 -12.17 -2.22
CA PRO A 95 29.43 -12.84 -1.51
C PRO A 95 30.47 -11.90 -0.91
#